data_AF-A0A256WGK7-F1
#
_entry.id   AF-A0A256WGK7-F1
#
_cell.length_a   1.000
_cell.length_b   1.000
_cell.length_c   1.000
_cell.angle_alpha   90.00
_cell.angle_beta   90.00
_cell.angle_gamma   90.00
#
_symmetry.space_group_name_H-M   'P 1'
#
loop_
_entity.id
_entity.type
_entity.pdbx_description
1 polymer ?
#
loop_
_entity_poly.entity_id
_entity_poly.type
_entity_poly.pdbx_seq_one_letter_code
_entity_poly.pdbx_strand_id
1 'polypeptide(L)'
;MLPDIVLSTESNFSQISGGRGRSGLLTIDYDDGGIDVQDTSEGLLYQIWTARISDDKTEILLSADNKAEYTFVTGVNITEVSLTFDQNMNPCVAYVENEISKFYWYDASIPAYDTIIIDGTTPKIFLDDKRVSQSDNSDILMFYLRNGNLYHRM
;
A
#
# COMPACT_ATOMS: atom_id res chain seq x y z
N MET A 1 4.47 21.03 -9.81
CA MET A 1 3.93 22.36 -10.21
C MET A 1 2.72 22.62 -9.36
N LEU A 2 2.60 23.81 -8.75
CA LEU A 2 1.38 24.18 -7.99
C LEU A 2 0.28 24.57 -9.00
N PRO A 3 -0.91 23.98 -8.96
CA PRO A 3 -1.95 24.23 -9.95
C PRO A 3 -2.64 25.58 -9.70
N ASP A 4 -2.76 26.39 -10.76
CA ASP A 4 -3.64 27.50 -11.12
C ASP A 4 -4.50 28.29 -10.10
N ILE A 5 -4.24 28.28 -8.79
CA ILE A 5 -4.93 29.11 -7.78
C ILE A 5 -6.47 28.86 -7.73
N VAL A 6 -6.97 27.85 -8.42
CA VAL A 6 -8.39 27.46 -8.34
C VAL A 6 -8.54 26.49 -7.17
N LEU A 7 -9.10 27.00 -6.07
CA LEU A 7 -9.51 26.17 -4.94
C LEU A 7 -10.67 25.27 -5.37
N SER A 8 -10.64 24.00 -4.93
CA SER A 8 -11.80 23.10 -5.00
C SER A 8 -13.02 23.78 -4.39
N THR A 9 -14.17 23.72 -5.08
CA THR A 9 -15.46 24.17 -4.52
C THR A 9 -16.03 23.17 -3.52
N GLU A 10 -15.51 21.95 -3.50
CA GLU A 10 -15.83 20.91 -2.53
C GLU A 10 -14.78 20.90 -1.40
N SER A 11 -15.24 20.94 -0.15
CA SER A 11 -14.37 20.80 1.02
C SER A 11 -14.00 19.32 1.20
N ASN A 12 -12.83 18.93 0.69
CA ASN A 12 -12.30 17.59 0.90
C ASN A 12 -11.41 17.58 2.15
N PHE A 13 -11.90 17.03 3.25
CA PHE A 13 -11.09 16.78 4.44
C PHE A 13 -10.21 15.55 4.20
N SER A 14 -8.92 15.75 3.93
CA SER A 14 -7.94 14.66 3.95
C SER A 14 -7.54 14.34 5.39
N GLN A 15 -8.38 13.60 6.11
CA GLN A 15 -7.97 12.98 7.37
C GLN A 15 -7.33 11.61 7.09
N ILE A 16 -6.29 11.25 7.83
CA ILE A 16 -5.89 9.85 7.98
C ILE A 16 -7.02 9.15 8.74
N SER A 17 -7.98 8.61 8.00
CA SER A 17 -9.17 7.91 8.49
C SER A 17 -9.19 6.49 7.93
N GLY A 18 -10.22 5.71 8.24
CA GLY A 18 -10.35 4.34 7.73
C GLY A 18 -9.26 3.39 8.23
N GLY A 19 -8.81 2.48 7.37
CA GLY A 19 -7.76 1.50 7.68
C GLY A 19 -6.48 2.16 8.19
N ARG A 20 -6.05 3.25 7.54
CA ARG A 20 -4.82 3.99 7.87
C ARG A 20 -4.81 4.65 9.24
N GLY A 21 -5.98 4.91 9.81
CA GLY A 21 -6.10 5.44 11.17
C GLY A 21 -5.81 4.42 12.27
N ARG A 22 -5.58 3.14 11.94
CA ARG A 22 -5.33 2.07 12.91
C ARG A 22 -3.86 2.02 13.34
N SER A 23 -3.62 1.58 14.59
CA SER A 23 -2.30 1.59 15.25
C SER A 23 -1.23 0.78 14.49
N GLY A 24 -0.03 1.37 14.34
CA GLY A 24 1.07 0.92 13.49
C GLY A 24 2.06 -0.02 14.18
N LEU A 25 1.80 -1.32 14.08
CA LEU A 25 2.84 -2.32 14.31
C LEU A 25 3.68 -2.48 13.02
N LEU A 26 4.90 -2.98 13.16
CA LEU A 26 5.71 -3.33 11.99
C LEU A 26 5.15 -4.56 11.26
N THR A 27 4.49 -5.46 11.99
CA THR A 27 4.05 -6.77 11.49
C THR A 27 2.63 -6.78 10.95
N ILE A 28 1.93 -5.64 11.00
CA ILE A 28 0.57 -5.52 10.47
C ILE A 28 0.36 -4.10 9.93
N ASP A 29 -0.30 -3.99 8.79
CA ASP A 29 -0.72 -2.71 8.22
C ASP A 29 -2.16 -2.82 7.72
N TYR A 30 -2.83 -1.69 7.66
CA TYR A 30 -4.21 -1.58 7.25
C TYR A 30 -4.34 -0.50 6.18
N ASP A 31 -5.16 -0.75 5.18
CA ASP A 31 -5.52 0.27 4.20
C ASP A 31 -6.96 0.08 3.74
N ASP A 32 -7.60 1.17 3.31
CA ASP A 32 -8.90 1.07 2.66
C ASP A 32 -8.75 0.50 1.25
N GLY A 33 -9.69 -0.33 0.83
CA GLY A 33 -9.72 -0.90 -0.51
C GLY A 33 -11.15 -1.20 -0.97
N GLY A 34 -11.24 -1.69 -2.19
CA GLY A 34 -12.47 -2.14 -2.84
C GLY A 34 -12.99 -3.49 -2.34
N ILE A 35 -14.03 -3.96 -3.02
CA ILE A 35 -14.82 -5.13 -2.62
C ILE A 35 -14.02 -6.44 -2.75
N ASP A 36 -13.14 -6.54 -3.75
CA ASP A 36 -12.18 -7.65 -3.91
C ASP A 36 -10.92 -7.16 -4.65
N VAL A 37 -9.88 -8.00 -4.69
CA VAL A 37 -8.69 -7.78 -5.53
C VAL A 37 -9.13 -7.71 -6.99
N GLN A 38 -8.63 -6.71 -7.71
CA GLN A 38 -8.99 -6.42 -9.10
C GLN A 38 -10.47 -6.04 -9.32
N ASP A 39 -11.20 -5.68 -8.26
CA ASP A 39 -12.57 -5.22 -8.33
C ASP A 39 -12.75 -3.84 -7.68
N THR A 40 -12.91 -2.82 -8.53
CA THR A 40 -13.10 -1.42 -8.15
C THR A 40 -14.57 -0.98 -8.20
N SER A 41 -15.53 -1.91 -8.36
CA SER A 41 -16.95 -1.59 -8.61
C SER A 41 -17.61 -0.75 -7.52
N GLU A 42 -17.17 -0.89 -6.27
CA GLU A 42 -17.63 -0.13 -5.11
C GLU A 42 -16.66 1.00 -4.69
N GLY A 43 -15.63 1.27 -5.50
CA GLY A 43 -14.56 2.23 -5.20
C GLY A 43 -13.52 1.70 -4.22
N LEU A 44 -12.46 2.48 -3.98
CA LEU A 44 -11.29 2.09 -3.16
C LEU A 44 -11.44 2.39 -1.66
N LEU A 45 -12.59 2.89 -1.23
CA LEU A 45 -12.90 3.24 0.17
C LEU A 45 -14.03 2.36 0.74
N TYR A 46 -14.20 1.16 0.20
CA TYR A 46 -15.34 0.28 0.50
C TYR A 46 -15.17 -0.48 1.83
N GLN A 47 -14.03 -1.13 2.04
CA GLN A 47 -13.74 -1.92 3.23
C GLN A 47 -12.28 -1.80 3.65
N ILE A 48 -11.97 -2.21 4.87
CA ILE A 48 -10.60 -2.22 5.39
C ILE A 48 -9.94 -3.54 5.05
N TRP A 49 -8.80 -3.45 4.39
CA TRP A 49 -7.89 -4.55 4.13
C TRP A 49 -6.77 -4.57 5.15
N THR A 50 -6.30 -5.76 5.46
CA THR A 50 -5.23 -6.02 6.44
C THR A 50 -4.13 -6.83 5.77
N ALA A 51 -2.89 -6.35 5.87
CA ALA A 51 -1.69 -7.15 5.62
C ALA A 51 -1.04 -7.52 6.95
N ARG A 52 -0.79 -8.81 7.17
CA ARG A 52 -0.19 -9.30 8.41
C ARG A 52 0.93 -10.28 8.10
N ILE A 53 2.04 -10.19 8.82
CA ILE A 53 3.11 -11.18 8.76
C ILE A 53 2.69 -12.43 9.53
N SER A 54 2.93 -13.62 8.97
CA SER A 54 2.69 -14.90 9.65
C SER A 54 3.56 -15.05 10.91
N ASP A 55 3.12 -15.90 11.84
CA ASP A 55 3.80 -16.05 13.14
C ASP A 55 5.22 -16.62 13.00
N ASP A 56 5.45 -17.44 11.96
CA ASP A 56 6.76 -17.99 11.60
C ASP A 56 7.60 -17.05 10.72
N LYS A 57 7.07 -15.87 10.37
CA LYS A 57 7.73 -14.83 9.56
C LYS A 57 8.12 -15.27 8.16
N THR A 58 7.39 -16.21 7.57
CA THR A 58 7.61 -16.73 6.21
C THR A 58 6.59 -16.22 5.20
N GLU A 59 5.51 -15.59 5.64
CA GLU A 59 4.43 -15.15 4.75
C GLU A 59 3.91 -13.75 5.11
N ILE A 60 3.42 -13.04 4.09
CA ILE A 60 2.54 -11.89 4.23
C ILE A 60 1.15 -12.33 3.79
N LEU A 61 0.21 -12.23 4.72
CA LEU A 61 -1.17 -12.65 4.61
C LEU A 61 -2.05 -11.43 4.35
N LEU A 62 -2.94 -11.52 3.37
CA LEU A 62 -3.94 -10.48 3.08
C LEU A 62 -5.33 -10.96 3.45
N SER A 63 -6.13 -10.06 4.03
CA SER A 63 -7.53 -10.30 4.37
C SER A 63 -8.34 -9.00 4.33
N ALA A 64 -9.65 -9.12 4.27
CA ALA A 64 -10.60 -8.03 4.44
C ALA A 64 -11.87 -8.55 5.11
N ASP A 65 -12.78 -7.66 5.49
CA ASP A 65 -14.03 -8.05 6.15
C ASP A 65 -14.82 -9.09 5.33
N ASN A 66 -14.83 -8.97 3.99
CA ASN A 66 -15.48 -9.91 3.07
C ASN A 66 -14.52 -10.87 2.35
N LYS A 67 -13.23 -10.89 2.72
CA LYS A 67 -12.21 -11.74 2.07
C LYS A 67 -11.44 -12.54 3.11
N ALA A 68 -11.58 -13.87 3.05
CA ALA A 68 -10.81 -14.78 3.90
C ALA A 68 -9.31 -14.57 3.72
N GLU A 69 -8.55 -14.79 4.80
CA GLU A 69 -7.09 -14.63 4.80
C GLU A 69 -6.43 -15.59 3.80
N TYR A 70 -5.47 -15.08 3.01
CA TYR A 70 -4.68 -15.87 2.06
C TYR A 70 -3.23 -15.36 1.98
N THR A 71 -2.31 -16.25 1.62
CA THR A 71 -0.90 -15.89 1.38
C THR A 71 -0.76 -15.05 0.12
N PHE A 72 -0.19 -13.85 0.26
CA PHE A 72 0.09 -12.94 -0.84
C PHE A 72 1.57 -12.91 -1.23
N VAL A 73 2.46 -12.90 -0.24
CA VAL A 73 3.92 -12.99 -0.44
C VAL A 73 4.47 -14.10 0.43
N THR A 74 5.35 -14.93 -0.12
CA THR A 74 6.18 -15.89 0.61
C THR A 74 7.61 -15.38 0.69
N GLY A 75 8.27 -15.61 1.81
CA GLY A 75 9.62 -15.17 2.07
C GLY A 75 10.23 -15.83 3.31
N VAL A 76 11.23 -15.18 3.89
CA VAL A 76 11.92 -15.67 5.10
C VAL A 76 12.37 -14.52 6.00
N ASN A 77 12.13 -14.65 7.31
CA ASN A 77 12.46 -13.62 8.30
C ASN A 77 11.88 -12.24 7.94
N ILE A 78 10.60 -12.21 7.57
CA ILE A 78 9.91 -10.95 7.26
C ILE A 78 9.67 -10.20 8.58
N THR A 79 10.08 -8.93 8.65
CA THR A 79 10.04 -8.14 9.90
C THR A 79 9.12 -6.93 9.84
N GLU A 80 8.87 -6.41 8.65
CA GLU A 80 8.04 -5.23 8.45
C GLU A 80 7.15 -5.42 7.23
N VAL A 81 5.94 -4.86 7.28
CA VAL A 81 5.02 -4.78 6.14
C VAL A 81 4.34 -3.41 6.13
N SER A 82 4.07 -2.93 4.92
CA SER A 82 3.18 -1.82 4.63
C SER A 82 2.38 -2.17 3.38
N LEU A 83 1.07 -2.00 3.44
CA LEU A 83 0.11 -2.35 2.40
C LEU A 83 -0.41 -1.09 1.74
N THR A 84 -0.67 -1.09 0.43
CA THR A 84 -1.65 -0.20 -0.21
C THR A 84 -2.24 -0.89 -1.44
N PHE A 85 -3.05 -0.19 -2.22
CA PHE A 85 -3.59 -0.69 -3.49
C PHE A 85 -3.32 0.33 -4.59
N ASP A 86 -3.17 -0.13 -5.83
CA ASP A 86 -3.25 0.75 -6.99
C ASP A 86 -4.72 1.09 -7.34
N GLN A 87 -4.91 1.92 -8.36
CA GLN A 87 -6.25 2.33 -8.82
C GLN A 87 -7.11 1.18 -9.35
N ASN A 88 -6.51 0.05 -9.67
CA ASN A 88 -7.17 -1.14 -10.20
C ASN A 88 -7.41 -2.19 -9.12
N MET A 89 -7.26 -1.85 -7.83
CA MET A 89 -7.35 -2.81 -6.72
C MET A 89 -6.32 -3.94 -6.78
N ASN A 90 -5.13 -3.70 -7.34
CA ASN A 90 -3.99 -4.60 -7.16
C ASN A 90 -3.29 -4.27 -5.82
N PRO A 91 -3.20 -5.22 -4.88
CA PRO A 91 -2.45 -5.01 -3.65
C PRO A 91 -0.98 -4.75 -3.95
N CYS A 92 -0.41 -3.76 -3.27
CA CYS A 92 1.01 -3.46 -3.30
C CYS A 92 1.54 -3.56 -1.88
N VAL A 93 2.68 -4.20 -1.68
CA VAL A 93 3.29 -4.34 -0.35
C VAL A 93 4.76 -3.91 -0.35
N ALA A 94 5.10 -3.05 0.59
CA ALA A 94 6.49 -2.79 0.95
C ALA A 94 6.81 -3.57 2.21
N TYR A 95 7.94 -4.27 2.22
CA TYR A 95 8.26 -5.18 3.32
C TYR A 95 9.77 -5.31 3.51
N VAL A 96 10.17 -5.79 4.68
CA VAL A 96 11.58 -6.07 4.99
C VAL A 96 11.76 -7.57 5.17
N GLU A 97 12.63 -8.16 4.37
CA GLU A 97 12.99 -9.59 4.41
C GLU A 97 14.50 -9.73 4.56
N ASN A 98 14.98 -10.45 5.58
CA ASN A 98 16.41 -10.57 5.89
C ASN A 98 17.14 -9.21 5.88
N GLU A 99 16.54 -8.19 6.51
CA GLU A 99 17.08 -6.81 6.56
C GLU A 99 17.11 -6.07 5.21
N ILE A 100 16.56 -6.66 4.14
CA ILE A 100 16.45 -6.05 2.81
C ILE A 100 15.03 -5.52 2.61
N SER A 101 14.91 -4.21 2.41
CA SER A 101 13.64 -3.57 2.04
C SER A 101 13.28 -3.89 0.60
N LYS A 102 12.01 -4.25 0.38
CA LYS A 102 11.46 -4.67 -0.91
C LYS A 102 10.12 -3.99 -1.16
N PHE A 103 9.77 -3.87 -2.43
CA PHE A 103 8.44 -3.46 -2.87
C PHE A 103 7.93 -4.43 -3.93
N TYR A 104 6.79 -5.06 -3.62
CA TYR A 104 6.10 -6.00 -4.47
C TYR A 104 4.82 -5.35 -4.99
N TRP A 105 4.71 -5.26 -6.31
CA TRP A 105 3.69 -4.48 -7.00
C TRP A 105 3.36 -5.09 -8.37
N TYR A 106 2.21 -4.73 -8.93
CA TYR A 106 1.80 -5.17 -10.25
C TYR A 106 2.40 -4.27 -11.34
N ASP A 107 3.28 -4.82 -12.18
CA ASP A 107 3.89 -4.10 -13.29
C ASP A 107 3.09 -4.34 -14.58
N ALA A 108 2.35 -3.32 -15.02
CA ALA A 108 1.54 -3.38 -16.23
C ALA A 108 2.36 -3.51 -17.53
N SER A 109 3.67 -3.20 -17.52
CA SER A 109 4.56 -3.39 -18.67
C SER A 109 4.91 -4.86 -18.90
N ILE A 110 4.91 -5.65 -17.82
CA ILE A 110 5.10 -7.10 -17.81
C ILE A 110 3.97 -7.72 -16.98
N PRO A 111 2.74 -7.84 -17.51
CA PRO A 111 1.46 -7.94 -16.78
C PRO A 111 1.40 -9.04 -15.70
N ALA A 112 2.10 -8.79 -14.61
CA ALA A 112 2.48 -9.71 -13.56
C ALA A 112 3.03 -8.90 -12.38
N TYR A 113 3.16 -9.56 -11.24
CA TYR A 113 3.81 -8.94 -10.09
C TYR A 113 5.33 -9.01 -10.22
N ASP A 114 6.00 -7.93 -9.81
CA ASP A 114 7.44 -7.85 -9.72
C ASP A 114 7.89 -7.31 -8.36
N THR A 115 9.15 -7.57 -8.02
CA THR A 115 9.78 -7.12 -6.77
C THR A 115 10.99 -6.26 -7.07
N ILE A 116 11.01 -5.05 -6.52
CA ILE A 116 12.22 -4.22 -6.51
C ILE A 116 12.84 -4.17 -5.11
N ILE A 117 14.17 -4.05 -5.06
CA ILE A 117 14.92 -3.79 -3.82
C ILE A 117 14.99 -2.29 -3.60
N ILE A 118 14.75 -1.87 -2.35
CA ILE A 118 14.86 -0.48 -1.91
C ILE A 118 16.18 -0.34 -1.15
N ASP A 119 17.03 0.60 -1.59
CA ASP A 119 18.22 1.00 -0.84
C ASP A 119 17.81 1.95 0.29
N GLY A 120 17.30 1.37 1.37
CA GLY A 120 16.81 2.07 2.54
C GLY A 120 16.12 1.13 3.53
N THR A 121 15.63 1.68 4.63
CA THR A 121 14.98 0.94 5.71
C THR A 121 13.58 1.48 5.98
N THR A 122 12.74 0.64 6.59
CA THR A 122 11.38 0.97 7.03
C THR A 122 10.54 1.58 5.90
N PRO A 123 10.36 0.86 4.77
CA PRO A 123 9.60 1.37 3.66
C PRO A 123 8.11 1.45 4.03
N LYS A 124 7.48 2.58 3.74
CA LYS A 124 6.04 2.81 3.92
C LYS A 124 5.43 3.26 2.59
N ILE A 125 4.27 2.72 2.26
CA ILE A 125 3.59 3.00 1.00
C ILE A 125 2.16 3.46 1.21
N PHE A 126 1.67 4.33 0.34
CA PHE A 126 0.29 4.79 0.31
C PHE A 126 -0.07 5.32 -1.07
N LEU A 127 -1.27 5.00 -1.58
CA LEU A 127 -1.85 5.66 -2.75
C LEU A 127 -2.32 7.07 -2.36
N ASP A 128 -1.75 8.10 -2.97
CA ASP A 128 -2.00 9.49 -2.59
C ASP A 128 -3.47 9.93 -2.72
N ASP A 129 -4.15 9.44 -3.75
CA ASP A 129 -5.56 9.73 -3.99
C ASP A 129 -6.36 8.51 -4.43
N LYS A 130 -7.34 8.13 -3.63
CA LYS A 130 -8.20 6.95 -3.86
C LYS A 130 -9.49 7.26 -4.62
N ARG A 131 -9.72 8.53 -4.99
CA ARG A 131 -10.93 8.92 -5.70
C ARG A 131 -10.87 8.39 -7.12
N VAL A 132 -11.96 7.78 -7.57
CA VAL A 132 -12.09 7.26 -8.95
C VAL A 132 -11.80 8.35 -9.99
N SER A 133 -12.15 9.62 -9.71
CA SER A 133 -11.85 10.75 -10.59
C SER A 133 -10.38 11.14 -10.67
N GLN A 134 -9.50 10.51 -9.89
CA GLN A 134 -8.06 10.76 -9.87
C GLN A 134 -7.26 9.57 -10.38
N SER A 135 -7.91 8.58 -11.02
CA SER A 135 -7.25 7.38 -11.54
C SER A 135 -6.02 7.65 -12.41
N ASP A 136 -6.07 8.74 -13.20
CA ASP A 136 -5.01 9.11 -14.13
C ASP A 136 -3.91 9.98 -13.51
N ASN A 137 -4.09 10.43 -12.26
CA ASN A 137 -3.21 11.38 -11.58
C ASN A 137 -2.69 10.87 -10.23
N SER A 138 -3.14 9.71 -9.77
CA SER A 138 -2.72 9.12 -8.51
C SER A 138 -1.50 8.24 -8.68
N ASP A 139 -0.62 8.26 -7.71
CA ASP A 139 0.58 7.43 -7.67
C ASP A 139 0.73 6.78 -6.30
N ILE A 140 1.37 5.61 -6.26
CA ILE A 140 1.78 5.00 -5.00
C ILE A 140 3.03 5.74 -4.51
N LEU A 141 2.85 6.52 -3.45
CA LEU A 141 3.95 7.16 -2.76
C LEU A 141 4.64 6.15 -1.87
N MET A 142 5.96 6.03 -2.04
CA MET A 142 6.82 5.22 -1.18
C MET A 142 7.78 6.11 -0.41
N PHE A 143 7.86 5.90 0.90
CA PHE A 143 8.77 6.60 1.81
C PHE A 143 9.73 5.59 2.44
N TYR A 144 10.99 5.96 2.61
CA TYR A 144 11.99 5.12 3.26
C TYR A 144 13.11 5.96 3.87
N LEU A 145 13.83 5.39 4.84
CA LEU A 145 15.00 6.03 5.45
C LEU A 145 16.28 5.56 4.78
N ARG A 146 17.18 6.50 4.47
CA ARG A 146 18.53 6.20 3.98
C ARG A 146 19.52 7.19 4.58
N ASN A 147 20.56 6.68 5.26
CA ASN A 147 21.57 7.49 5.94
C ASN A 147 20.98 8.58 6.86
N GLY A 148 19.92 8.24 7.60
CA GLY A 148 19.24 9.16 8.52
C GLY A 148 18.34 10.21 7.85
N ASN A 149 18.17 10.17 6.53
CA ASN A 149 17.28 11.08 5.80
C ASN A 149 16.05 10.34 5.29
N LEU A 150 14.91 11.04 5.25
CA LEU A 150 13.68 10.55 4.63
C LEU A 150 13.75 10.78 3.11
N TYR A 151 13.54 9.71 2.35
CA TYR A 151 13.41 9.73 0.90
C TYR A 151 11.99 9.36 0.51
N HIS A 152 11.55 9.82 -0.66
CA HIS A 152 10.34 9.35 -1.30
C HIS A 152 10.60 8.94 -2.75
N ARG A 153 9.75 8.06 -3.26
CA ARG A 153 9.65 7.66 -4.66
C ARG A 153 8.18 7.68 -5.07
N MET A 154 7.95 8.09 -6.32
CA MET A 154 6.71 7.93 -7.06
C MET A 154 6.98 6.95 -8.21
#